data_AF-A0A840YFI1-F1
#
_entry.id   AF-A0A840YFI1-F1
#
_cell.length_a   1.000
_cell.length_b   1.000
_cell.length_c   1.000
_cell.angle_alpha   90.00
_cell.angle_beta   90.00
_cell.angle_gamma   90.00
#
_symmetry.space_group_name_H-M   'P 1'
#
loop_
_entity.id
_entity.type
_entity.pdbx_description
1 polymer ?
#
loop_
_entity_poly.entity_id
_entity_poly.type
_entity_poly.pdbx_seq_one_letter_code
_entity_poly.pdbx_strand_id
1 'polypeptide(L)'
;MRLGSFGAAAAVLLLAGCGSQDPREQRIDNIEDAAEAAADNIEDAAERQTDAMAAEAEQLGNQAEALTGFDAERLKTRADALKEEAKIVARQADARARAVKDRAKAEVSTIRAE
;
A
#
# COMPACT_ATOMS: atom_id res chain seq x y z
N MET A 1 35.42 45.29 -48.15
CA MET A 1 36.62 44.52 -48.49
C MET A 1 36.89 43.57 -47.32
N ARG A 2 36.85 42.26 -47.57
CA ARG A 2 37.24 41.10 -46.73
C ARG A 2 36.41 40.85 -45.46
N LEU A 3 35.48 39.88 -45.45
CA LEU A 3 35.62 38.41 -45.41
C LEU A 3 36.43 37.87 -44.23
N GLY A 4 35.75 37.01 -43.45
CA GLY A 4 36.32 35.88 -42.73
C GLY A 4 35.73 35.74 -41.32
N SER A 5 35.36 34.57 -40.83
CA SER A 5 35.09 33.27 -41.43
C SER A 5 34.41 32.44 -40.33
N PHE A 6 33.54 31.54 -40.77
CA PHE A 6 33.08 30.31 -40.14
C PHE A 6 33.93 29.78 -38.97
N GLY A 7 33.27 29.34 -37.90
CA GLY A 7 33.88 28.36 -36.99
C GLY A 7 33.11 28.13 -35.70
N ALA A 8 32.66 26.89 -35.53
CA ALA A 8 32.18 26.28 -34.29
C ALA A 8 30.76 26.66 -33.81
N ALA A 9 29.79 26.08 -34.52
CA ALA A 9 28.77 25.30 -33.83
C ALA A 9 29.46 24.37 -32.80
N ALA A 10 29.47 24.79 -31.53
CA ALA A 10 29.66 23.92 -30.37
C ALA A 10 28.55 24.23 -29.37
N ALA A 11 27.32 24.25 -29.90
CA ALA A 11 26.11 24.21 -29.12
C ALA A 11 26.02 22.84 -28.42
N VAL A 12 25.89 22.87 -27.09
CA VAL A 12 25.00 21.98 -26.35
C VAL A 12 25.32 20.48 -26.43
N LEU A 13 26.53 20.07 -26.02
CA LEU A 13 26.82 18.64 -25.75
C LEU A 13 27.39 18.36 -24.33
N LEU A 14 27.33 19.33 -23.41
CA LEU A 14 27.90 19.19 -22.06
C LEU A 14 26.87 19.01 -20.92
N LEU A 15 25.60 18.68 -21.22
CA LEU A 15 24.56 18.49 -20.20
C LEU A 15 23.78 17.17 -20.28
N ALA A 16 24.15 16.24 -21.17
CA ALA A 16 23.48 14.93 -21.27
C ALA A 16 24.19 13.80 -20.49
N GLY A 17 25.08 14.14 -19.55
CA GLY A 17 26.07 13.21 -19.01
C GLY A 17 26.04 12.93 -17.51
N CYS A 18 25.06 13.42 -16.74
CA CYS A 18 24.97 13.12 -15.30
C CYS A 18 23.51 12.97 -14.87
N GLY A 19 23.08 11.73 -14.64
CA GLY A 19 21.84 11.41 -13.91
C GLY A 19 20.71 10.80 -14.73
N SER A 20 20.96 10.15 -15.88
CA SER A 20 19.91 9.41 -16.57
C SER A 20 19.78 8.02 -15.94
N GLN A 21 19.03 7.92 -14.84
CA GLN A 21 18.39 6.66 -14.49
C GLN A 21 17.61 6.20 -15.71
N ASP A 22 17.84 4.97 -16.16
CA ASP A 22 17.23 4.43 -17.38
C ASP A 22 15.71 4.65 -17.31
N PRO A 23 15.06 5.23 -18.34
CA PRO A 23 13.61 5.43 -18.35
C PRO A 23 12.82 4.15 -18.01
N ARG A 24 13.38 2.98 -18.29
CA ARG A 24 12.80 1.67 -17.93
C ARG A 24 12.87 1.40 -16.43
N GLU A 25 13.99 1.66 -15.78
CA GLU A 25 14.14 1.54 -14.33
C GLU A 25 13.23 2.53 -13.60
N GLN A 26 13.12 3.77 -14.08
CA GLN A 26 12.15 4.74 -13.53
C GLN A 26 10.70 4.23 -13.60
N ARG A 27 10.33 3.53 -14.68
CA ARG A 27 8.98 2.93 -14.78
C ARG A 27 8.76 1.80 -13.79
N ILE A 28 9.78 0.95 -13.58
CA ILE A 28 9.73 -0.15 -12.61
C ILE A 28 9.55 0.41 -11.20
N ASP A 29 10.39 1.38 -10.81
CA ASP A 29 10.33 2.01 -9.49
C ASP A 29 8.94 2.63 -9.24
N ASN A 30 8.40 3.35 -10.23
CA ASN A 30 7.06 3.93 -10.11
C ASN A 30 5.96 2.86 -9.91
N ILE A 31 6.08 1.68 -10.52
CA ILE A 31 5.12 0.58 -10.35
C ILE A 31 5.27 -0.05 -8.96
N GLU A 32 6.50 -0.30 -8.51
CA GLU A 32 6.79 -0.88 -7.20
C GLU A 32 6.32 0.06 -6.08
N ASP A 33 6.67 1.36 -6.16
CA ASP A 33 6.27 2.38 -5.19
C ASP A 33 4.74 2.56 -5.14
N ALA A 34 4.08 2.60 -6.31
CA ALA A 34 2.62 2.72 -6.36
C ALA A 34 1.92 1.50 -5.77
N ALA A 35 2.47 0.30 -5.99
CA ALA A 35 1.94 -0.94 -5.46
C ALA A 35 2.14 -1.06 -3.95
N GLU A 36 3.29 -0.66 -3.44
CA GLU A 36 3.57 -0.61 -2.00
C GLU A 36 2.63 0.38 -1.32
N ALA A 37 2.55 1.62 -1.82
CA ALA A 37 1.64 2.61 -1.29
C ALA A 37 0.17 2.14 -1.31
N ALA A 38 -0.25 1.45 -2.37
CA ALA A 38 -1.61 0.90 -2.45
C ALA A 38 -1.84 -0.24 -1.44
N ALA A 39 -0.85 -1.10 -1.22
CA ALA A 39 -0.91 -2.17 -0.24
C ALA A 39 -0.94 -1.62 1.19
N ASP A 40 -0.09 -0.66 1.52
CA ASP A 40 -0.04 -0.01 2.83
C ASP A 40 -1.37 0.67 3.13
N ASN A 41 -1.96 1.38 2.16
CA ASN A 41 -3.28 1.99 2.32
C ASN A 41 -4.38 0.96 2.61
N ILE A 42 -4.29 -0.26 2.04
CA ILE A 42 -5.25 -1.34 2.32
C ILE A 42 -5.06 -1.86 3.75
N GLU A 43 -3.81 -2.08 4.17
CA GLU A 43 -3.47 -2.55 5.51
C GLU A 43 -3.87 -1.52 6.57
N ASP A 44 -3.52 -0.25 6.40
CA ASP A 44 -3.87 0.86 7.30
C ASP A 44 -5.39 1.08 7.42
N ALA A 45 -6.12 0.91 6.31
CA ALA A 45 -7.58 1.02 6.34
C ALA A 45 -8.19 -0.14 7.13
N ALA A 46 -7.66 -1.34 6.97
CA ALA A 46 -8.12 -2.51 7.69
C ALA A 46 -7.73 -2.45 9.17
N GLU A 47 -6.51 -2.03 9.51
CA GLU A 47 -6.05 -1.86 10.90
C GLU A 47 -6.98 -0.91 11.65
N ARG A 48 -7.25 0.28 11.09
CA ARG A 48 -8.20 1.24 11.68
C ARG A 48 -9.59 0.65 11.88
N GLN A 49 -10.06 -0.16 10.93
CA GLN A 49 -11.35 -0.83 11.05
C GLN A 49 -11.32 -1.88 12.17
N THR A 50 -10.28 -2.71 12.23
CA THR A 50 -10.14 -3.76 13.24
C THR A 50 -9.94 -3.20 14.64
N ASP A 51 -9.26 -2.07 14.78
CA ASP A 51 -9.10 -1.37 16.05
C ASP A 51 -10.44 -0.85 16.57
N ALA A 52 -11.26 -0.28 15.69
CA ALA A 52 -12.61 0.16 16.05
C ALA A 52 -13.48 -1.02 16.52
N MET A 53 -13.39 -2.16 15.83
CA MET A 53 -14.11 -3.38 16.20
C MET A 53 -13.60 -3.96 17.53
N ALA A 54 -12.29 -3.93 17.77
CA ALA A 54 -11.69 -4.37 19.02
C ALA A 54 -12.14 -3.50 20.19
N ALA A 55 -12.17 -2.18 20.01
CA ALA A 55 -12.68 -1.24 21.01
C ALA A 55 -14.17 -1.47 21.32
N GLU A 56 -15.01 -1.71 20.30
CA GLU A 56 -16.42 -2.06 20.51
C GLU A 56 -16.56 -3.39 21.27
N ALA A 57 -15.78 -4.41 20.89
CA ALA A 57 -15.79 -5.69 21.57
C ALA A 57 -15.36 -5.58 23.04
N GLU A 58 -14.36 -4.75 23.35
CA GLU A 58 -13.94 -4.47 24.72
C GLU A 58 -15.05 -3.77 25.51
N GLN A 59 -15.71 -2.77 24.92
CA GLN A 59 -16.84 -2.10 25.57
C GLN A 59 -18.00 -3.05 25.88
N LEU A 60 -18.30 -3.99 24.98
CA LEU A 60 -19.31 -5.02 25.22
C LEU A 60 -18.88 -5.99 26.33
N GLY A 61 -17.59 -6.36 26.38
CA GLY A 61 -17.02 -7.16 27.45
C GLY A 61 -17.18 -6.48 28.82
N ASN A 62 -16.79 -5.21 28.91
CA ASN A 62 -16.90 -4.42 30.14
C ASN A 62 -18.36 -4.27 30.61
N GLN A 63 -19.31 -4.10 29.67
CA GLN A 63 -20.75 -4.10 29.99
C GLN A 63 -21.22 -5.47 30.49
N ALA A 64 -20.73 -6.56 29.91
CA ALA A 64 -21.08 -7.90 30.32
C ALA A 64 -20.61 -8.22 31.74
N GLU A 65 -19.45 -7.70 32.16
CA GLU A 65 -18.94 -7.87 33.53
C GLU A 65 -19.81 -7.19 34.59
N ALA A 66 -20.48 -6.08 34.23
CA ALA A 66 -21.42 -5.39 35.11
C ALA A 66 -22.80 -6.08 35.19
N LEU A 67 -23.06 -7.08 34.34
CA LEU A 67 -24.33 -7.81 34.26
C LEU A 67 -24.17 -9.25 34.75
N THR A 68 -25.29 -9.90 35.02
CA THR A 68 -25.33 -11.33 35.38
C THR A 68 -26.36 -12.07 34.55
N GLY A 69 -26.12 -13.36 34.32
CA GLY A 69 -27.09 -14.23 33.62
C GLY A 69 -27.07 -14.04 32.11
N PHE A 70 -28.24 -14.23 31.48
CA PHE A 70 -28.38 -14.33 30.02
C PHE A 70 -27.90 -13.08 29.27
N ASP A 71 -28.14 -11.89 29.81
CA ASP A 71 -27.72 -10.64 29.16
C ASP A 71 -26.19 -10.50 29.09
N ALA A 72 -25.47 -10.91 30.15
CA ALA A 72 -24.02 -10.93 30.15
C ALA A 72 -23.47 -11.88 29.09
N GLU A 73 -24.04 -13.09 28.98
CA GLU A 73 -23.61 -14.09 28.00
C GLU A 73 -23.85 -13.63 26.55
N ARG A 74 -24.99 -12.96 26.30
CA ARG A 74 -25.30 -12.39 24.99
C ARG A 74 -24.30 -11.30 24.58
N LEU A 75 -23.91 -10.43 25.51
CA LEU A 75 -22.91 -9.39 25.24
C LEU A 75 -21.52 -9.99 24.98
N LYS A 76 -21.10 -11.01 25.74
CA LYS A 76 -19.84 -11.74 25.50
C LYS A 76 -19.82 -12.38 24.12
N THR A 77 -20.90 -13.09 23.77
CA THR A 77 -21.04 -13.71 22.44
C THR A 77 -20.93 -12.68 21.32
N ARG A 78 -21.53 -11.49 21.50
CA ARG A 78 -21.41 -10.40 20.52
C ARG A 78 -20.00 -9.83 20.44
N ALA A 79 -19.31 -9.66 21.57
CA ALA A 79 -17.93 -9.24 21.60
C ALA A 79 -17.00 -10.23 20.87
N ASP A 80 -17.21 -11.54 21.08
CA ASP A 80 -16.43 -12.58 20.41
C ASP A 80 -16.71 -12.63 18.91
N ALA A 81 -17.97 -12.46 18.50
CA ALA A 81 -18.34 -12.35 17.09
C ALA A 81 -17.62 -11.16 16.41
N LEU A 82 -17.56 -10.00 17.05
CA LEU A 82 -16.83 -8.83 16.53
C LEU A 82 -15.33 -9.11 16.39
N LYS A 83 -14.72 -9.80 17.36
CA LYS A 83 -13.29 -10.19 17.27
C LYS A 83 -13.04 -11.14 16.10
N GLU A 84 -13.94 -12.10 15.86
CA GLU A 84 -13.82 -13.00 14.71
C GLU A 84 -14.03 -12.28 13.38
N GLU A 85 -14.97 -11.33 13.31
CA GLU A 85 -15.18 -10.49 12.14
C GLU A 85 -13.96 -9.61 11.86
N ALA A 86 -13.34 -9.02 12.89
CA ALA A 86 -12.10 -8.27 12.76
C ALA A 86 -10.96 -9.12 12.16
N LYS A 87 -10.83 -10.38 12.59
CA LYS A 87 -9.85 -11.31 11.98
C LYS A 87 -10.14 -11.60 10.51
N ILE A 88 -11.41 -11.65 10.11
CA ILE A 88 -11.79 -11.84 8.70
C ILE A 88 -11.39 -10.61 7.88
N VAL A 89 -11.67 -9.41 8.38
CA VAL A 89 -11.28 -8.14 7.74
C VAL A 89 -9.77 -8.07 7.56
N ALA A 90 -8.99 -8.35 8.61
CA ALA A 90 -7.54 -8.34 8.55
C ALA A 90 -7.00 -9.33 7.49
N ARG A 91 -7.50 -10.57 7.47
CA ARG A 91 -7.09 -11.56 6.46
C ARG A 91 -7.47 -11.15 5.04
N GLN A 92 -8.63 -10.51 4.87
CA GLN A 92 -9.06 -10.03 3.55
C GLN A 92 -8.17 -8.89 3.07
N ALA A 93 -7.75 -8.00 3.97
CA ALA A 93 -6.83 -6.92 3.67
C ALA A 93 -5.44 -7.43 3.26
N ASP A 94 -4.85 -8.34 4.05
CA ASP A 94 -3.56 -8.98 3.72
C ASP A 94 -3.63 -9.69 2.34
N ALA A 95 -4.72 -10.42 2.06
CA ALA A 95 -4.90 -11.06 0.76
C ALA A 95 -4.97 -10.04 -0.39
N ARG A 96 -5.63 -8.90 -0.19
CA ARG A 96 -5.72 -7.82 -1.19
C ARG A 96 -4.38 -7.11 -1.38
N ALA A 97 -3.68 -6.78 -0.30
CA ALA A 97 -2.35 -6.18 -0.32
C ALA A 97 -1.35 -7.07 -1.09
N ARG A 98 -1.36 -8.37 -0.80
CA ARG A 98 -0.55 -9.37 -1.55
C ARG A 98 -0.92 -9.39 -3.03
N ALA A 99 -2.21 -9.41 -3.37
CA ALA A 99 -2.64 -9.42 -4.77
C ALA A 99 -2.16 -8.18 -5.54
N VAL A 100 -2.11 -7.01 -4.89
CA VAL A 100 -1.55 -5.78 -5.47
C VAL A 100 -0.05 -5.93 -5.71
N LYS A 101 0.70 -6.37 -4.69
CA LYS A 101 2.15 -6.59 -4.79
C LYS A 101 2.51 -7.65 -5.85
N ASP A 102 1.74 -8.74 -5.94
CA ASP A 102 1.96 -9.82 -6.91
C ASP A 102 1.68 -9.36 -8.33
N ARG A 103 0.63 -8.57 -8.55
CA ARG A 103 0.35 -7.96 -9.85
C ARG A 103 1.48 -7.03 -10.29
N ALA A 104 1.97 -6.19 -9.38
CA ALA A 104 3.07 -5.28 -9.67
C ALA A 104 4.36 -6.03 -10.04
N LYS A 105 4.71 -7.08 -9.28
CA LYS A 105 5.83 -7.97 -9.61
C LYS A 105 5.68 -8.61 -11.00
N ALA A 106 4.48 -9.05 -11.35
CA ALA A 106 4.23 -9.60 -12.68
C ALA A 106 4.45 -8.55 -13.77
N GLU A 107 3.95 -7.33 -13.59
CA GLU A 107 4.15 -6.23 -14.54
C GLU A 107 5.63 -5.85 -14.68
N VAL A 108 6.35 -5.70 -13.56
CA VAL A 108 7.80 -5.46 -13.55
C VAL A 108 8.56 -6.58 -14.27
N SER A 109 8.15 -7.84 -14.06
CA SER A 109 8.78 -8.99 -14.73
C SER A 109 8.63 -8.93 -16.25
N THR A 110 7.49 -8.42 -16.75
CA THR A 110 7.27 -8.23 -18.18
C THR A 110 8.16 -7.11 -18.74
N ILE A 111 8.27 -5.97 -18.04
CA ILE A 111 9.10 -4.83 -18.46
C ILE A 111 10.59 -5.20 -18.48
N ARG A 112 11.06 -6.01 -17.52
CA ARG A 112 12.44 -6.50 -17.49
C ARG A 112 12.76 -7.50 -18.60
N ALA A 113 11.75 -8.12 -19.21
CA ALA A 113 11.91 -9.09 -20.30
C ALA A 113 11.84 -8.47 -21.71
N GLU A 114 11.41 -7.21 -21.83
CA GLU A 114 11.52 -6.36 -23.05
C GLU A 114 12.95 -5.89 -23.31
#